data_AF-A0A2E2WJ01-F1
#
_entry.id   AF-A0A2E2WJ01-F1
#
_cell.length_a   1.000
_cell.length_b   1.000
_cell.length_c   1.000
_cell.angle_alpha   90.00
_cell.angle_beta   90.00
_cell.angle_gamma   90.00
#
_symmetry.space_group_name_H-M   'P 1'
#
loop_
_entity.id
_entity.type
_entity.pdbx_description
1 polymer ?
#
loop_
_entity_poly.entity_id
_entity_poly.type
_entity_poly.pdbx_seq_one_letter_code
_entity_poly.pdbx_strand_id
1 'polypeptide(L)'
;MNTMLVFWIKGGLFYFRKDFKMTTLLPKDADNNIIPALRLRDNGAHTLNTSVTSVRNSIAFDQETKVISIYATEPVFLNFGDNTAVATANDHYFPAGVYYDVAISGGSGKGAQDVYIAALAAESAGVLYVSEKE
;
A
#
# COMPACT_ATOMS: atom_id res chain seq x y z
N MET A 1 -1.83 -14.61 20.37
CA MET A 1 -1.79 -14.72 21.84
C MET A 1 -1.84 -13.31 22.41
N ASN A 2 -2.96 -12.89 22.98
CA ASN A 2 -3.09 -11.56 23.60
C ASN A 2 -2.38 -11.58 24.96
N THR A 3 -1.25 -10.89 25.06
CA THR A 3 -0.52 -10.73 26.32
C THR A 3 -1.23 -9.67 27.16
N MET A 4 -1.79 -10.08 28.29
CA MET A 4 -2.46 -9.21 29.23
C MET A 4 -1.43 -8.68 30.24
N LEU A 5 -1.17 -7.38 30.27
CA LEU A 5 -0.33 -6.79 31.32
C LEU A 5 -1.16 -6.64 32.60
N VAL A 6 -0.68 -7.25 33.69
CA VAL A 6 -1.29 -7.16 35.01
C VAL A 6 -0.42 -6.27 35.87
N PHE A 7 -0.99 -5.17 36.38
CA PHE A 7 -0.35 -4.33 37.38
C PHE A 7 -1.12 -4.43 38.69
N TRP A 8 -0.38 -4.64 39.79
CA TRP A 8 -0.92 -4.59 41.14
C TRP A 8 -0.62 -3.21 41.73
N ILE A 9 -1.66 -2.40 41.91
CA ILE A 9 -1.60 -1.14 42.64
C ILE A 9 -2.46 -1.27 43.89
N LYS A 10 -1.97 -0.76 45.03
CA LYS A 10 -2.65 -0.85 46.34
C LYS A 10 -4.06 -0.24 46.22
N GLY A 11 -5.07 -1.09 46.07
CA GLY A 11 -6.46 -0.67 45.90
C GLY A 11 -7.31 -1.56 44.99
N GLY A 12 -6.72 -2.45 44.19
CA GLY A 12 -7.48 -3.41 43.39
C GLY A 12 -6.82 -3.80 42.07
N LEU A 13 -7.37 -4.85 41.45
CA LEU A 13 -6.89 -5.38 40.18
C LEU A 13 -7.50 -4.59 39.02
N PHE A 14 -6.67 -3.84 38.30
CA PHE A 14 -7.08 -3.09 37.11
C PHE A 14 -6.62 -3.82 35.84
N TYR A 15 -7.55 -4.08 34.93
CA TYR A 15 -7.28 -4.64 33.61
C TYR A 15 -7.26 -3.53 32.58
N PHE A 16 -6.09 -3.25 31.98
CA PHE A 16 -6.00 -2.41 30.79
C PHE A 16 -6.04 -3.30 29.55
N ARG A 17 -7.11 -3.20 28.74
CA ARG A 17 -7.10 -3.76 27.40
C ARG A 17 -6.14 -2.93 26.55
N LYS A 18 -5.00 -3.52 26.22
CA LYS A 18 -4.07 -2.97 25.24
C LYS A 18 -4.75 -3.06 23.86
N ASP A 19 -4.79 -1.92 23.19
CA ASP A 19 -5.08 -1.76 21.75
C ASP A 19 -6.56 -1.76 21.32
N PHE A 20 -7.26 -0.64 21.54
CA PHE A 20 -8.36 -0.27 20.65
C PHE A 20 -7.76 0.25 19.33
N LYS A 21 -7.26 -0.65 18.49
CA LYS A 21 -6.85 -0.31 17.12
C LYS A 21 -8.09 -0.01 16.31
N MET A 22 -8.31 1.25 15.96
CA MET A 22 -9.28 1.59 14.90
C MET A 22 -8.73 1.03 13.59
N THR A 23 -9.32 -0.07 13.11
CA THR A 23 -9.02 -0.58 11.76
C THR A 23 -9.75 0.31 10.77
N THR A 24 -9.03 0.89 9.82
CA THR A 24 -9.63 1.57 8.67
C THR A 24 -10.41 0.55 7.86
N LEU A 25 -11.74 0.57 7.98
CA LEU A 25 -12.65 -0.18 7.12
C LEU A 25 -13.07 0.74 5.98
N LEU A 26 -13.08 0.21 4.76
CA LEU A 26 -13.59 0.97 3.62
C LEU A 26 -15.09 1.26 3.86
N PRO A 27 -15.57 2.47 3.50
CA PRO A 27 -17.00 2.77 3.49
C PRO A 27 -17.74 1.68 2.73
N LYS A 28 -18.90 1.25 3.25
CA LYS A 28 -19.70 0.21 2.61
C LYS A 28 -21.01 0.78 2.08
N ASP A 29 -21.54 0.19 1.03
CA ASP A 29 -22.86 0.51 0.50
C ASP A 29 -23.97 -0.07 1.40
N ALA A 30 -25.22 0.15 1.01
CA ALA A 30 -26.40 -0.36 1.71
C ALA A 30 -26.47 -1.90 1.74
N ASP A 31 -25.75 -2.58 0.84
CA ASP A 31 -25.67 -4.03 0.72
C ASP A 31 -24.39 -4.60 1.36
N ASN A 32 -23.66 -3.79 2.15
CA ASN A 32 -22.44 -4.16 2.85
C ASN A 32 -21.25 -4.49 1.90
N ASN A 33 -21.31 -4.07 0.64
CA ASN A 33 -20.17 -4.11 -0.28
C ASN A 33 -19.25 -2.92 -0.02
N ILE A 34 -17.95 -3.14 -0.20
CA ILE A 34 -16.96 -2.09 -0.07
C ILE A 34 -17.13 -1.07 -1.21
N ILE A 35 -17.33 0.20 -0.87
CA ILE A 35 -17.21 1.33 -1.80
C ILE A 35 -15.77 1.84 -1.72
N PRO A 36 -15.00 1.77 -2.81
CA PRO A 36 -13.71 2.45 -2.90
C PRO A 36 -13.95 3.96 -3.03
N ALA A 37 -14.10 4.64 -1.90
CA ALA A 37 -14.22 6.10 -1.81
C ALA A 37 -13.09 6.64 -0.95
N LEU A 38 -11.87 6.60 -1.48
CA LEU A 38 -10.70 7.25 -0.88
C LEU A 38 -10.38 8.52 -1.64
N ARG A 39 -9.91 9.55 -0.93
CA ARG A 39 -9.43 10.77 -1.56
C ARG A 39 -7.97 10.61 -1.98
N LEU A 40 -7.53 11.44 -2.90
CA LEU A 40 -6.11 11.56 -3.23
C LEU A 40 -5.40 12.29 -2.07
N ARG A 41 -4.21 11.82 -1.70
CA ARG A 41 -3.38 12.48 -0.69
C ARG A 41 -2.62 13.65 -1.32
N ASP A 42 -2.57 14.78 -0.61
CA ASP A 42 -1.77 15.93 -1.02
C ASP A 42 -0.28 15.56 -1.08
N ASN A 43 0.39 15.93 -2.17
CA ASN A 43 1.79 15.57 -2.45
C ASN A 43 2.07 14.05 -2.51
N GLY A 44 1.04 13.22 -2.64
CA GLY A 44 1.16 11.75 -2.77
C GLY A 44 1.35 11.25 -4.20
N ALA A 45 1.80 12.10 -5.12
CA ALA A 45 1.97 11.75 -6.53
C ALA A 45 3.41 11.29 -6.80
N HIS A 46 3.55 10.13 -7.44
CA HIS A 46 4.83 9.59 -7.90
C HIS A 46 4.80 9.34 -9.40
N THR A 47 5.93 9.53 -10.06
CA THR A 47 6.09 9.28 -11.50
C THR A 47 7.39 8.52 -11.72
N LEU A 48 7.30 7.35 -12.33
CA LEU A 48 8.44 6.50 -12.64
C LEU A 48 8.57 6.40 -14.15
N ASN A 49 9.71 6.83 -14.69
CA ASN A 49 10.05 6.59 -16.09
C ASN A 49 10.56 5.15 -16.21
N THR A 50 9.74 4.27 -16.75
CA THR A 50 10.02 2.83 -16.84
C THR A 50 10.90 2.52 -18.04
N SER A 51 11.68 1.44 -17.93
CA SER A 51 12.50 0.93 -19.02
C SER A 51 12.71 -0.57 -18.84
N VAL A 52 13.53 -1.19 -19.70
CA VAL A 52 13.98 -2.58 -19.53
C VAL A 52 14.91 -2.78 -18.32
N THR A 53 15.21 -1.71 -17.57
CA THR A 53 15.83 -1.77 -16.24
C THR A 53 14.80 -1.36 -15.20
N SER A 54 14.78 -2.08 -14.08
CA SER A 54 13.86 -1.77 -12.99
C SER A 54 14.13 -0.38 -12.43
N VAL A 55 13.05 0.36 -12.21
CA VAL A 55 13.02 1.66 -11.54
C VAL A 55 12.09 1.60 -10.35
N ARG A 56 12.38 2.37 -9.30
CA ARG A 56 11.57 2.44 -8.08
C ARG A 56 11.25 3.90 -7.76
N ASN A 57 10.15 4.17 -7.06
CA ASN A 57 9.89 5.52 -6.54
C ASN A 57 11.05 5.97 -5.63
N SER A 58 11.48 7.22 -5.79
CA SER A 58 12.65 7.75 -5.07
C SER A 58 12.36 8.08 -3.60
N ILE A 59 11.09 8.34 -3.28
CA ILE A 59 10.61 8.68 -1.94
C ILE A 59 9.62 7.60 -1.54
N ALA A 60 9.80 7.02 -0.35
CA ALA A 60 8.86 6.07 0.22
C ALA A 60 7.43 6.64 0.27
N PHE A 61 6.43 5.78 0.11
CA PHE A 61 5.05 6.10 0.44
C PHE A 61 4.94 6.49 1.91
N ASP A 62 3.96 7.34 2.21
CA ASP A 62 3.67 7.75 3.58
C ASP A 62 3.27 6.52 4.43
N GLN A 63 3.65 6.53 5.70
CA GLN A 63 3.35 5.46 6.65
C GLN A 63 1.84 5.30 6.92
N GLU A 64 1.05 6.34 6.63
CA GLU A 64 -0.40 6.30 6.74
C GLU A 64 -1.07 5.76 5.48
N THR A 65 -0.40 5.79 4.32
CA THR A 65 -0.95 5.27 3.07
C THR A 65 -1.20 3.76 3.17
N LYS A 66 -2.39 3.34 2.74
CA LYS A 66 -2.78 1.91 2.72
C LYS A 66 -3.16 1.42 1.33
N VAL A 67 -3.57 2.33 0.47
CA VAL A 67 -3.98 2.06 -0.91
C VAL A 67 -3.31 3.09 -1.80
N ILE A 68 -2.88 2.64 -2.96
CA ILE A 68 -2.41 3.51 -4.04
C ILE A 68 -3.27 3.24 -5.28
N SER A 69 -3.36 4.24 -6.14
CA SER A 69 -3.78 4.05 -7.52
C SER A 69 -2.56 3.98 -8.43
N ILE A 70 -2.62 3.10 -9.43
CA ILE A 70 -1.59 2.94 -10.45
C ILE A 70 -2.20 3.11 -11.84
N TYR A 71 -1.46 3.76 -12.72
CA TYR A 71 -1.75 3.88 -14.15
C TYR A 71 -0.44 3.82 -14.93
N ALA A 72 -0.36 2.92 -15.91
CA ALA A 72 0.82 2.74 -16.76
C ALA A 72 0.50 3.10 -18.21
N THR A 73 1.41 3.78 -18.90
CA THR A 73 1.26 4.10 -20.33
C THR A 73 1.63 2.92 -21.24
N GLU A 74 2.26 1.91 -20.68
CA GLU A 74 2.81 0.71 -21.30
C GLU A 74 2.67 -0.47 -20.32
N PRO A 75 2.72 -1.73 -20.79
CA PRO A 75 2.68 -2.85 -19.88
C PRO A 75 3.96 -2.97 -19.05
N VAL A 76 3.81 -3.26 -17.75
CA VAL A 76 4.91 -3.30 -16.79
C VAL A 76 4.81 -4.51 -15.87
N PHE A 77 5.95 -4.95 -15.33
CA PHE A 77 6.01 -5.84 -14.18
C PHE A 77 6.20 -5.02 -12.90
N LEU A 78 5.41 -5.29 -11.88
CA LEU A 78 5.38 -4.55 -10.62
C LEU A 78 5.83 -5.42 -9.45
N ASN A 79 6.67 -4.84 -8.59
CA ASN A 79 7.07 -5.43 -7.32
C ASN A 79 6.90 -4.39 -6.20
N PHE A 80 6.38 -4.82 -5.05
CA PHE A 80 6.15 -4.00 -3.88
C PHE A 80 7.10 -4.44 -2.77
N GLY A 81 7.66 -3.49 -2.02
CA GLY A 81 8.56 -3.83 -0.92
C GLY A 81 9.17 -2.64 -0.21
N ASP A 82 10.40 -2.83 0.27
CA ASP A 82 11.21 -1.80 0.92
C ASP A 82 12.11 -1.05 -0.09
N ASN A 83 13.09 -0.29 0.41
CA ASN A 83 14.03 0.46 -0.42
C ASN A 83 15.02 -0.43 -1.20
N THR A 84 14.84 -1.75 -1.17
CA THR A 84 15.60 -2.71 -1.98
C THR A 84 14.73 -3.39 -3.03
N ALA A 85 13.44 -3.04 -3.14
CA ALA A 85 12.54 -3.61 -4.14
C ALA A 85 13.08 -3.41 -5.57
N VAL A 86 13.07 -4.51 -6.35
CA VAL A 86 13.49 -4.59 -7.75
C VAL A 86 12.46 -5.43 -8.50
N ALA A 87 11.90 -4.88 -9.57
CA ALA A 87 10.98 -5.59 -10.44
C ALA A 87 11.73 -6.42 -11.50
N THR A 88 11.22 -7.61 -11.77
CA THR A 88 11.72 -8.60 -12.71
C THR A 88 10.57 -9.09 -13.60
N ALA A 89 10.90 -9.78 -14.70
CA ALA A 89 9.89 -10.36 -15.60
C ALA A 89 9.04 -11.49 -14.98
N ASN A 90 9.37 -11.93 -13.75
CA ASN A 90 8.61 -12.94 -13.02
C ASN A 90 7.61 -12.33 -12.02
N ASP A 91 7.60 -11.00 -11.87
CA ASP A 91 6.71 -10.30 -10.95
C ASP A 91 5.33 -10.03 -11.59
N HIS A 92 4.51 -9.22 -10.93
CA HIS A 92 3.12 -9.02 -11.34
C HIS A 92 3.01 -8.19 -12.63
N TYR A 93 2.51 -8.80 -13.69
CA TYR A 93 2.17 -8.08 -14.92
C TYR A 93 0.99 -7.13 -14.71
N PHE A 94 1.14 -5.89 -15.16
CA PHE A 94 0.12 -4.86 -15.15
C PHE A 94 -0.02 -4.26 -16.57
N PRO A 95 -1.24 -4.23 -17.14
CA PRO A 95 -1.45 -3.77 -18.51
C PRO A 95 -1.40 -2.25 -18.65
N ALA A 96 -1.11 -1.79 -19.87
CA ALA A 96 -1.18 -0.38 -20.23
C ALA A 96 -2.62 0.15 -20.23
N GLY A 97 -2.80 1.44 -19.95
CA GLY A 97 -4.07 2.14 -20.14
C GLY A 97 -5.15 1.83 -19.10
N VAL A 98 -4.80 1.11 -18.03
CA VAL A 98 -5.73 0.78 -16.94
C VAL A 98 -5.37 1.60 -15.70
N TYR A 99 -6.39 2.18 -15.07
CA TYR A 99 -6.28 2.82 -13.76
C TYR A 99 -6.82 1.85 -12.70
N TYR A 100 -5.99 1.48 -11.73
CA TYR A 100 -6.37 0.45 -10.75
C TYR A 100 -5.88 0.77 -9.33
N ASP A 101 -6.65 0.37 -8.33
CA ASP A 101 -6.32 0.56 -6.93
C ASP A 101 -5.71 -0.71 -6.31
N VAL A 102 -4.56 -0.58 -5.65
CA VAL A 102 -3.84 -1.68 -5.00
C VAL A 102 -3.64 -1.37 -3.54
N ALA A 103 -3.93 -2.35 -2.68
CA ALA A 103 -3.59 -2.27 -1.26
C ALA A 103 -2.09 -2.56 -1.07
N ILE A 104 -1.36 -1.64 -0.45
CA ILE A 104 0.07 -1.76 -0.13
C ILE A 104 0.32 -2.10 1.35
N SER A 105 -0.76 -2.26 2.11
CA SER A 105 -0.71 -2.69 3.49
C SER A 105 -1.74 -3.78 3.72
N GLY A 106 -1.33 -4.85 4.38
CA GLY A 106 -2.22 -5.90 4.86
C GLY A 106 -3.11 -5.49 6.05
N GLY A 107 -3.01 -4.24 6.51
CA GLY A 107 -3.65 -3.76 7.73
C GLY A 107 -3.06 -4.41 8.99
N SER A 108 -3.76 -4.21 10.12
CA SER A 108 -3.29 -4.49 11.49
C SER A 108 -3.14 -5.97 11.89
N GLY A 109 -2.82 -6.85 10.95
CA GLY A 109 -2.56 -8.27 11.22
C GLY A 109 -2.05 -9.09 10.04
N LYS A 110 -1.81 -8.49 8.86
CA LYS A 110 -1.41 -9.25 7.66
C LYS A 110 -0.04 -8.88 7.07
N GLY A 111 0.74 -8.00 7.70
CA GLY A 111 2.13 -7.74 7.29
C GLY A 111 2.56 -6.29 7.50
N ALA A 112 3.84 -6.03 7.23
CA ALA A 112 4.37 -4.68 7.08
C ALA A 112 3.73 -4.01 5.85
N GLN A 113 3.74 -2.67 5.82
CA GLN A 113 3.41 -1.93 4.62
C GLN A 113 4.58 -1.98 3.66
N ASP A 114 4.30 -2.23 2.39
CA ASP A 114 5.25 -2.02 1.32
C ASP A 114 5.30 -0.51 1.03
N VAL A 115 6.46 0.09 1.27
CA VAL A 115 6.66 1.54 1.20
C VAL A 115 7.27 1.97 -0.13
N TYR A 116 7.62 1.03 -1.00
CA TYR A 116 8.07 1.29 -2.34
C TYR A 116 7.40 0.39 -3.37
N ILE A 117 7.30 0.91 -4.59
CA ILE A 117 6.93 0.18 -5.80
C ILE A 117 8.08 0.25 -6.79
N ALA A 118 8.53 -0.92 -7.25
CA ALA A 118 9.44 -1.06 -8.37
C ALA A 118 8.66 -1.49 -9.61
N ALA A 119 9.08 -0.98 -10.77
CA ALA A 119 8.48 -1.27 -12.06
C ALA A 119 9.57 -1.60 -13.08
N LEU A 120 9.26 -2.54 -13.97
CA LEU A 120 10.07 -2.92 -15.12
C LEU A 120 9.17 -2.89 -16.35
N ALA A 121 9.55 -2.19 -17.41
CA ALA A 121 8.79 -2.21 -18.66
C ALA A 121 8.81 -3.62 -19.25
N ALA A 122 7.65 -4.14 -19.66
CA ALA A 122 7.56 -5.47 -20.23
C ALA A 122 8.12 -5.54 -21.66
N GLU A 123 8.01 -4.44 -22.41
CA GLU A 123 8.41 -4.39 -23.83
C GLU A 123 9.16 -3.09 -24.19
N SER A 124 8.52 -1.94 -23.99
CA SER A 124 9.04 -0.61 -24.37
C SER A 124 8.96 0.36 -23.20
N ALA A 125 9.84 1.36 -23.18
CA ALA A 125 9.87 2.37 -22.13
C ALA A 125 8.59 3.22 -22.12
N GLY A 126 8.20 3.69 -20.94
CA GLY A 126 7.12 4.64 -20.76
C GLY A 126 7.06 5.21 -19.35
N VAL A 127 5.86 5.35 -18.80
CA VAL A 127 5.62 6.02 -17.53
C VAL A 127 4.58 5.28 -16.70
N LEU A 128 4.97 4.97 -15.46
CA LEU A 128 4.06 4.55 -14.39
C LEU A 128 3.76 5.74 -13.49
N TYR A 129 2.48 6.11 -13.44
CA TYR A 129 1.93 7.09 -12.52
C TYR A 129 1.35 6.40 -11.31
N VAL A 130 1.69 6.88 -10.12
CA VAL A 130 1.20 6.35 -8.86
C VAL A 130 0.64 7.47 -8.01
N SER A 131 -0.53 7.26 -7.42
CA SER A 131 -1.16 8.23 -6.52
C SER A 131 -1.51 7.58 -5.18
N GLU A 132 -0.97 8.12 -4.10
CA GLU A 132 -1.33 7.71 -2.74
C GLU A 132 -2.76 8.15 -2.40
N LYS A 133 -3.47 7.31 -1.66
CA LYS A 133 -4.86 7.53 -1.24
C LYS A 133 -5.00 7.43 0.28
N GLU A 134 -5.94 8.20 0.83
CA GLU A 134 -6.26 8.29 2.26
C GLU A 134 -7.77 8.39 2.55
#